data_AF-A0A9E5HXL8-F1
#
_entry.id   AF-A0A9E5HXL8-F1
#
_cell.length_a   1.000
_cell.length_b   1.000
_cell.length_c   1.000
_cell.angle_alpha   90.00
_cell.angle_beta   90.00
_cell.angle_gamma   90.00
#
_symmetry.space_group_name_H-M   'P 1'
#
loop_
_entity.id
_entity.type
_entity.pdbx_description
1 polymer ?
#
loop_
_entity_poly.entity_id
_entity_poly.type
_entity_poly.pdbx_seq_one_letter_code
_entity_poly.pdbx_strand_id
1 'polypeptide(L)' 'MRLLVDSASLWYRAFYGMPETLQSPSGEPINAIKGFFDGL' A
#
# COMPACT_ATOMS: atom_id res chain seq x y z
N MET A 1 8.88 -1.41 24.31
CA MET A 1 9.21 -1.66 22.90
C MET A 1 8.44 -0.65 22.05
N ARG A 2 9.09 0.04 21.11
CA ARG A 2 8.43 0.97 20.17
C ARG A 2 8.75 0.51 18.74
N LEU A 3 7.74 0.48 17.87
CA LEU A 3 7.91 0.24 16.45
C LEU A 3 8.13 1.58 15.75
N LEU A 4 9.20 1.68 14.96
CA LEU A 4 9.42 2.78 14.03
C LEU A 4 9.20 2.24 12.62
N VAL A 5 8.42 2.96 11.82
CA VAL A 5 7.99 2.52 10.50
C VAL A 5 8.66 3.40 9.44
N ASP A 6 9.33 2.76 8.48
CA ASP A 6 9.78 3.42 7.27
C ASP A 6 8.65 3.40 6.23
N SER A 7 7.88 4.49 6.19
CA SER A 7 6.71 4.59 5.34
C SER A 7 7.04 4.55 3.84
N ALA A 8 8.19 5.09 3.45
CA ALA A 8 8.55 5.20 2.03
C ALA A 8 8.91 3.83 1.44
N SER A 9 9.67 3.02 2.18
CA SER A 9 9.97 1.65 1.74
C SER A 9 8.70 0.80 1.66
N LEU A 10 7.77 0.96 2.61
CA LEU A 10 6.55 0.16 2.67
C LEU A 10 5.54 0.50 1.57
N TRP A 11 5.28 1.79 1.30
CA TRP A 11 4.36 2.13 0.20
C TRP A 11 4.91 1.69 -1.17
N TYR A 12 6.25 1.55 -1.30
CA TYR A 12 6.90 1.25 -2.57
C TYR A 12 6.71 -0.24 -2.85
N ARG A 13 6.96 -1.05 -1.83
CA ARG A 13 6.65 -2.48 -1.86
C ARG A 13 5.17 -2.74 -2.09
N ALA A 14 4.28 -1.97 -1.45
CA ALA A 14 2.84 -2.09 -1.67
C ALA A 14 2.45 -1.75 -3.11
N PHE A 15 2.98 -0.66 -3.67
CA PHE A 15 2.70 -0.22 -5.04
C PHE A 15 3.08 -1.28 -6.09
N TYR A 16 4.24 -1.91 -5.95
CA TYR A 16 4.71 -2.94 -6.89
C TYR A 16 4.32 -4.38 -6.52
N GLY A 17 3.87 -4.62 -5.29
CA GLY A 17 3.51 -5.95 -4.79
C GLY A 17 2.02 -6.26 -4.87
N MET A 18 1.16 -5.23 -4.92
CA MET A 18 -0.29 -5.37 -4.99
C MET A 18 -0.80 -5.19 -6.42
N PRO A 19 -1.87 -5.92 -6.81
CA PRO A 19 -2.42 -5.81 -8.15
C PRO A 19 -3.05 -4.43 -8.38
N GLU A 20 -2.82 -3.85 -9.56
CA GLU A 20 -3.40 -2.56 -9.99
C GLU A 20 -4.92 -2.60 -10.21
N THR A 21 -5.52 -3.80 -10.16
CA THR A 21 -6.98 -3.98 -10.18
C THR A 21 -7.66 -3.49 -8.89
N LEU A 22 -6.89 -3.20 -7.84
CA LEU A 22 -7.42 -2.57 -6.64
C LEU A 22 -7.71 -1.09 -6.91
N GLN A 23 -8.99 -0.79 -7.07
CA GLN A 23 -9.49 0.55 -7.37
C GLN A 23 -10.48 1.04 -6.31
N SER A 24 -10.51 2.35 -6.12
CA SER A 24 -11.55 3.02 -5.35
C SER A 24 -12.90 2.94 -6.09
N PRO A 25 -14.03 3.29 -5.44
CA PRO A 25 -15.31 3.45 -6.11
C PRO A 25 -15.31 4.50 -7.24
N SER A 26 -14.38 5.47 -7.21
CA SER A 26 -14.17 6.46 -8.27
C SER A 26 -13.21 6.00 -9.37
N GLY A 27 -12.67 4.78 -9.29
CA GLY A 27 -11.79 4.19 -10.30
C GLY A 27 -10.30 4.51 -10.13
N GLU A 28 -9.92 5.22 -9.07
CA GLU A 28 -8.52 5.54 -8.80
C GLU A 28 -7.78 4.30 -8.25
N PRO A 29 -6.53 4.04 -8.68
CA PRO A 29 -5.74 2.97 -8.09
C PRO A 29 -5.48 3.20 -6.60
N ILE A 30 -5.72 2.18 -5.77
CA ILE A 30 -5.52 2.24 -4.31
C ILE A 30 -4.61 1.12 -3.78
N ASN A 31 -3.94 0.39 -4.68
CA ASN A 31 -3.08 -0.76 -4.37
C ASN A 31 -1.98 -0.42 -3.35
N ALA A 32 -1.30 0.72 -3.48
CA ALA A 32 -0.28 1.16 -2.52
C ALA A 32 -0.86 1.50 -1.14
N ILE A 33 -2.02 2.16 -1.11
CA ILE A 33 -2.70 2.56 0.13
C ILE A 33 -3.13 1.31 0.88
N LYS A 34 -3.81 0.39 0.18
CA LYS A 34 -4.30 -0.84 0.77
C LYS A 34 -3.18 -1.76 1.23
N GLY A 35 -2.15 -1.98 0.42
CA GLY A 35 -1.00 -2.80 0.82
C GLY A 35 -0.17 -2.21 1.98
N PHE A 36 -0.12 -0.89 2.12
CA PHE A 36 0.55 -0.23 3.25
C PHE A 36 -0.17 -0.51 4.58
N PHE A 37 -1.50 -0.45 4.61
CA PHE A 37 -2.29 -0.64 5.83
C PHE A 37 -2.61 -2.11 6.14
N ASP A 38 -2.74 -2.97 5.12
CA ASP A 38 -2.95 -4.41 5.31
C ASP A 38 -1.68 -5.12 5.79
N GLY A 39 -0.51 -4.48 5.64
CA GLY A 39 0.77 -4.99 6.09
C GLY A 39 1.37 -6.04 5.17
N LEU A 40 1.37 -5.78 3.86
CA LEU A 40 1.69 -6.75 2.78
C LEU A 40 0.89 -8.05 2.83
#